data_AF-A0A944K835-F1
#
_entry.id   AF-A0A944K835-F1
#
_cell.length_a   1.000
_cell.length_b   1.000
_cell.length_c   1.000
_cell.angle_alpha   90.00
_cell.angle_beta   90.00
_cell.angle_gamma   90.00
#
_symmetry.space_group_name_H-M   'P 1'
#
loop_
_entity.id
_entity.type
_entity.pdbx_description
1 polymer ?
#
loop_
_entity_poly.entity_id
_entity_poly.type
_entity_poly.pdbx_seq_one_letter_code
_entity_poly.pdbx_strand_id
1 'polypeptide(L)'
;MAGRSRSEVESEIKETLGLVPHFFSRIPDDLLDYEWEIFKKIELGETLIPNKYKELIGIALHSETKCRYCTLFHTEAAKLFGATDEEIQEAVHYAKNSLGWSAYLNGIREDYDDFAQELGQIKDYLASKG
;
A
#
# COMPACT_ATOMS: atom_id res chain seq x y z
N MET A 1 -26.28 -12.15 -9.27
CA MET A 1 -27.08 -11.18 -8.49
C MET A 1 -26.81 -9.83 -9.11
N ALA A 2 -27.83 -9.02 -9.40
CA ALA A 2 -27.58 -7.66 -9.85
C ALA A 2 -26.95 -6.89 -8.67
N GLY A 3 -25.85 -6.19 -8.91
CA GLY A 3 -25.23 -5.31 -7.92
C GLY A 3 -26.17 -4.17 -7.50
N ARG A 4 -25.79 -3.45 -6.45
CA ARG A 4 -26.51 -2.27 -5.97
C ARG A 4 -26.55 -1.18 -7.04
N SER A 5 -27.59 -0.35 -7.00
CA SER A 5 -27.69 0.83 -7.84
C SER A 5 -26.67 1.91 -7.43
N ARG A 6 -26.31 2.81 -8.37
CA ARG A 6 -25.43 3.96 -8.07
C ARG A 6 -25.87 4.73 -6.83
N SER A 7 -27.16 5.03 -6.70
CA SER A 7 -27.69 5.80 -5.57
C SER A 7 -27.49 5.11 -4.23
N GLU A 8 -27.60 3.78 -4.18
CA GLU A 8 -27.35 3.00 -2.97
C GLU A 8 -25.85 3.01 -2.61
N VAL A 9 -24.98 2.80 -3.60
CA VAL A 9 -23.53 2.80 -3.38
C VAL A 9 -23.04 4.20 -2.97
N GLU A 10 -23.46 5.26 -3.66
CA GLU A 10 -23.10 6.65 -3.31
C GLU A 10 -23.61 7.08 -1.94
N SER A 11 -24.78 6.57 -1.51
CA SER A 11 -25.30 6.81 -0.16
C SER A 11 -24.40 6.17 0.90
N GLU A 12 -23.95 4.93 0.70
CA GLU A 12 -23.03 4.25 1.63
C GLU A 12 -21.65 4.92 1.63
N ILE A 13 -21.13 5.32 0.47
CA ILE A 13 -19.88 6.08 0.38
C ILE A 13 -19.97 7.35 1.22
N LYS A 14 -21.09 8.08 1.12
CA LYS A 14 -21.31 9.31 1.89
C LYS A 14 -21.45 9.04 3.39
N GLU A 15 -22.08 7.94 3.78
CA GLU A 15 -22.16 7.53 5.20
C GLU A 15 -20.77 7.18 5.75
N THR A 16 -19.94 6.51 4.95
CA THR A 16 -18.62 6.02 5.35
C THR A 16 -17.55 7.14 5.36
N LEU A 17 -17.53 7.98 4.33
CA LEU A 17 -16.48 8.99 4.09
C LEU A 17 -16.95 10.43 4.33
N GLY A 18 -18.23 10.65 4.66
CA GLY A 18 -18.83 11.98 4.84
C GLY A 18 -19.18 12.72 3.55
N LEU A 19 -18.69 12.25 2.40
CA LEU A 19 -18.97 12.76 1.06
C LEU A 19 -18.78 11.65 0.03
N VAL A 20 -19.22 11.87 -1.22
CA VAL A 20 -18.85 11.00 -2.34
C VAL A 20 -17.64 11.61 -3.03
N PRO A 21 -16.43 11.01 -2.94
CA PRO A 21 -15.26 11.56 -3.60
C PRO A 21 -15.46 11.59 -5.12
N HIS A 22 -14.94 12.63 -5.76
CA HIS A 22 -15.15 12.86 -7.18
C HIS A 22 -14.58 11.75 -8.09
N PHE A 23 -13.60 10.99 -7.60
CA PHE A 23 -13.08 9.85 -8.36
C PHE A 23 -14.03 8.65 -8.33
N PHE A 24 -14.82 8.45 -7.25
CA PHE A 24 -15.88 7.44 -7.22
C PHE A 24 -17.07 7.83 -8.08
N SER A 25 -17.48 9.12 -8.06
CA SER A 25 -18.64 9.57 -8.85
C SER A 25 -18.45 9.40 -10.37
N ARG A 26 -17.20 9.27 -10.84
CA ARG A 26 -16.84 9.05 -12.25
C ARG A 26 -16.76 7.59 -12.67
N ILE A 27 -16.77 6.64 -11.73
CA ILE A 27 -16.72 5.20 -12.05
C ILE A 27 -18.03 4.81 -12.74
N PRO A 28 -18.03 4.05 -13.85
CA PRO A 28 -19.25 3.56 -14.50
C PRO A 28 -20.20 2.79 -13.56
N ASP A 29 -21.51 2.87 -13.81
CA ASP A 29 -22.55 2.28 -12.94
C ASP A 29 -22.38 0.77 -12.73
N ASP A 30 -21.94 0.05 -13.76
CA ASP A 30 -21.72 -1.39 -13.76
C ASP A 30 -20.48 -1.82 -12.96
N LEU A 31 -19.58 -0.88 -12.65
CA LEU A 31 -18.34 -1.12 -11.91
C LEU A 31 -18.36 -0.53 -10.49
N LEU A 32 -19.12 0.53 -10.25
CA LEU A 32 -19.07 1.31 -9.01
C LEU A 32 -19.27 0.45 -7.74
N ASP A 33 -20.22 -0.47 -7.77
CA ASP A 33 -20.50 -1.36 -6.64
C ASP A 33 -19.28 -2.24 -6.29
N TYR A 34 -18.67 -2.84 -7.31
CA TYR A 34 -17.50 -3.71 -7.14
C TYR A 34 -16.26 -2.94 -6.66
N GLU A 35 -15.99 -1.77 -7.26
CA GLU A 35 -14.86 -0.93 -6.89
C GLU A 35 -14.99 -0.40 -5.46
N TRP A 36 -16.20 -0.02 -5.05
CA TRP A 36 -16.46 0.41 -3.68
C TRP A 36 -16.28 -0.72 -2.67
N GLU A 37 -16.78 -1.92 -2.94
CA GLU A 37 -16.58 -3.07 -2.04
C GLU A 37 -15.10 -3.43 -1.89
N ILE A 38 -14.32 -3.39 -2.97
CA ILE A 38 -12.88 -3.61 -2.92
C ILE A 38 -12.21 -2.52 -2.10
N PHE A 39 -12.49 -1.24 -2.38
CA PHE A 39 -11.89 -0.12 -1.65
C PHE A 39 -12.20 -0.18 -0.16
N LYS A 40 -13.47 -0.36 0.20
CA LYS A 40 -13.91 -0.44 1.59
C LYS A 40 -13.23 -1.62 2.31
N LYS A 41 -13.09 -2.77 1.66
CA LYS A 41 -12.45 -3.94 2.25
C LYS A 41 -10.94 -3.76 2.45
N ILE A 42 -10.24 -3.21 1.46
CA ILE A 42 -8.77 -3.15 1.45
C ILE A 42 -8.24 -1.91 2.17
N GLU A 43 -8.78 -0.73 1.82
CA GLU A 43 -8.29 0.54 2.36
C GLU A 43 -8.88 0.80 3.75
N LEU A 44 -10.20 0.72 3.89
CA LEU A 44 -10.89 1.10 5.13
C LEU A 44 -11.02 -0.03 6.15
N GLY A 45 -11.06 -1.27 5.67
CA GLY A 45 -11.33 -2.46 6.48
C GLY A 45 -10.12 -2.94 7.28
N GLU A 46 -10.41 -3.66 8.36
CA GLU A 46 -9.40 -4.45 9.06
C GLU A 46 -8.92 -5.59 8.17
N THR A 47 -7.61 -5.77 8.10
CA THR A 47 -6.96 -6.86 7.37
C THR A 47 -5.96 -7.56 8.28
N LEU A 48 -5.23 -8.54 7.74
CA LEU A 48 -4.12 -9.18 8.45
C LEU A 48 -3.00 -8.18 8.80
N ILE A 49 -2.88 -7.10 8.04
CA ILE A 49 -1.95 -6.01 8.32
C ILE A 49 -2.74 -4.89 9.01
N PRO A 50 -2.34 -4.47 10.23
CA PRO A 50 -2.97 -3.35 10.92
C PRO A 50 -2.88 -2.06 10.09
N ASN A 51 -3.91 -1.21 10.17
CA ASN A 51 -4.05 -0.05 9.28
C ASN A 51 -2.83 0.86 9.29
N LYS A 52 -2.27 1.20 10.45
CA LYS A 52 -1.04 2.01 10.54
C LYS A 52 0.08 1.48 9.64
N TYR A 53 0.31 0.17 9.63
CA TYR A 53 1.35 -0.46 8.82
C TYR A 53 0.97 -0.55 7.34
N LYS A 54 -0.31 -0.78 6.99
CA LYS A 54 -0.77 -0.69 5.60
C LYS A 54 -0.48 0.68 5.00
N GLU A 55 -0.81 1.74 5.74
CA GLU A 55 -0.60 3.10 5.26
C GLU A 55 0.90 3.44 5.11
N LEU A 56 1.75 3.03 6.05
CA LEU A 56 3.20 3.19 5.94
C LEU A 56 3.78 2.44 4.71
N ILE A 57 3.29 1.22 4.43
CA ILE A 57 3.63 0.49 3.20
C ILE A 57 3.16 1.26 1.97
N GLY A 58 1.94 1.80 1.98
CA GLY A 58 1.39 2.64 0.92
C GLY A 58 2.23 3.89 0.65
N ILE A 59 2.67 4.60 1.70
CA ILE A 59 3.59 5.74 1.58
C ILE A 59 4.89 5.32 0.90
N ALA A 60 5.52 4.23 1.34
CA ALA A 60 6.76 3.72 0.77
C ALA A 60 6.59 3.35 -0.72
N LEU A 61 5.55 2.58 -1.06
CA LEU A 61 5.23 2.18 -2.43
C LEU A 61 5.01 3.40 -3.33
N HIS A 62 4.15 4.33 -2.90
CA HIS A 62 3.74 5.45 -3.74
C HIS A 62 4.77 6.58 -3.83
N SER A 63 5.72 6.62 -2.91
CA SER A 63 6.93 7.47 -3.04
C SER A 63 7.74 7.07 -4.28
N GLU A 64 7.83 5.76 -4.57
CA GLU A 64 8.60 5.25 -5.71
C GLU A 64 7.80 5.18 -7.00
N THR A 65 6.49 4.87 -6.93
CA THR A 65 5.61 5.01 -8.11
C THR A 65 5.28 6.46 -8.43
N LYS A 66 5.71 7.41 -7.59
CA LYS A 66 5.54 8.87 -7.74
C LYS A 66 4.08 9.30 -7.83
N CYS A 67 3.17 8.58 -7.17
CA CYS A 67 1.75 8.92 -7.17
C CYS A 67 1.46 10.03 -6.16
N ARG A 68 1.40 11.29 -6.62
CA ARG A 68 1.14 12.44 -5.73
C ARG A 68 -0.17 12.34 -4.94
N TYR A 69 -1.22 11.77 -5.55
CA TYR A 69 -2.52 11.59 -4.88
C TYR A 69 -2.41 10.55 -3.75
N CYS A 70 -1.79 9.42 -4.05
CA CYS A 70 -1.68 8.29 -3.14
C CYS A 70 -0.76 8.63 -1.97
N THR A 71 0.38 9.29 -2.21
CA THR A 71 1.28 9.72 -1.13
C THR A 71 0.56 10.65 -0.15
N LEU A 72 -0.27 11.59 -0.63
CA LEU A 72 -1.08 12.44 0.25
C LEU A 72 -2.10 11.60 1.03
N PHE A 73 -2.89 10.78 0.34
CA PHE A 73 -3.93 9.94 0.96
C PHE A 73 -3.36 9.07 2.08
N HIS A 74 -2.34 8.27 1.78
CA HIS A 74 -1.75 7.35 2.76
C HIS A 74 -1.00 8.09 3.87
N THR A 75 -0.45 9.28 3.63
CA THR A 75 0.16 10.09 4.70
C THR A 75 -0.88 10.55 5.72
N GLU A 76 -2.01 11.08 5.26
CA GLU A 76 -3.09 11.52 6.16
C GLU A 76 -3.75 10.33 6.86
N ALA A 77 -3.97 9.22 6.15
CA ALA A 77 -4.51 8.00 6.74
C ALA A 77 -3.56 7.38 7.78
N ALA A 78 -2.25 7.32 7.51
CA ALA A 78 -1.26 6.83 8.48
C ALA A 78 -1.32 7.62 9.78
N LYS A 79 -1.38 8.95 9.69
CA LYS A 79 -1.50 9.85 10.85
C LYS A 79 -2.81 9.63 11.61
N LEU A 80 -3.93 9.42 10.90
CA LEU A 80 -5.21 9.07 11.52
C LEU A 80 -5.11 7.76 12.34
N PHE A 81 -4.32 6.79 11.87
CA PHE A 81 -4.05 5.54 12.59
C PHE A 81 -2.86 5.62 13.57
N GLY A 82 -2.40 6.82 13.90
CA GLY A 82 -1.41 7.07 14.94
C GLY A 82 0.05 6.88 14.50
N ALA A 83 0.34 6.93 13.20
CA ALA A 83 1.72 7.00 12.72
C ALA A 83 2.37 8.32 13.12
N THR A 84 3.61 8.24 13.63
CA THR A 84 4.41 9.44 13.91
C THR A 84 5.15 9.93 12.65
N ASP A 85 5.61 11.17 12.65
CA ASP A 85 6.42 11.69 11.55
C ASP A 85 7.75 10.92 11.42
N GLU A 86 8.28 10.36 12.51
CA GLU A 86 9.45 9.49 12.51
C GLU A 86 9.17 8.15 11.82
N GLU A 87 8.01 7.51 12.09
CA GLU A 87 7.63 6.27 11.40
C GLU A 87 7.43 6.50 9.89
N ILE A 88 6.85 7.64 9.50
CA ILE A 88 6.71 8.03 8.10
C ILE A 88 8.08 8.26 7.45
N GLN A 89 8.99 8.98 8.13
CA GLN A 89 10.37 9.16 7.66
C GLN A 89 11.09 7.82 7.49
N GLU A 90 10.93 6.89 8.44
CA GLU A 90 11.52 5.56 8.37
C GLU A 90 11.01 4.77 7.17
N ALA A 91 9.69 4.79 6.91
CA ALA A 91 9.09 4.14 5.74
C ALA A 91 9.65 4.69 4.41
N VAL A 92 9.79 6.03 4.30
CA VAL A 92 10.37 6.67 3.10
C VAL A 92 11.86 6.38 2.97
N HIS A 93 12.62 6.38 4.08
CA HIS A 93 14.03 6.00 4.08
C HIS A 93 14.23 4.54 3.66
N TYR A 94 13.34 3.65 4.09
CA TYR A 94 13.34 2.24 3.69
C TYR A 94 13.08 2.09 2.18
N ALA A 95 12.11 2.82 1.63
CA ALA A 95 11.84 2.86 0.18
C ALA A 95 13.07 3.30 -0.62
N LYS A 96 13.67 4.44 -0.22
CA LYS A 96 14.91 4.98 -0.82
C LYS A 96 16.05 3.95 -0.79
N ASN A 97 16.28 3.31 0.35
CA ASN A 97 17.35 2.31 0.49
C ASN A 97 17.09 1.08 -0.40
N SER A 98 15.85 0.60 -0.43
CA SER A 98 15.45 -0.54 -1.24
C SER A 98 15.67 -0.29 -2.74
N LEU A 99 15.31 0.91 -3.22
CA LEU A 99 15.61 1.30 -4.61
C LEU A 99 17.10 1.47 -4.88
N GLY A 100 17.87 1.98 -3.90
CA GLY A 100 19.33 2.07 -4.02
C GLY A 100 19.97 0.71 -4.29
N TRP A 101 19.57 -0.32 -3.52
CA TRP A 101 20.05 -1.69 -3.73
C TRP A 101 19.55 -2.31 -5.03
N SER A 102 18.29 -2.06 -5.40
CA SER A 102 17.75 -2.49 -6.69
C SER A 102 18.58 -1.93 -7.84
N ALA A 103 18.89 -0.63 -7.84
CA ALA A 103 19.72 0.01 -8.85
C ALA A 103 21.13 -0.60 -8.91
N TYR A 104 21.74 -0.85 -7.75
CA TYR A 104 23.07 -1.43 -7.67
C TYR A 104 23.13 -2.86 -8.21
N LEU A 105 22.32 -3.78 -7.67
CA LEU A 105 22.34 -5.21 -8.02
C LEU A 105 21.97 -5.43 -9.50
N ASN A 106 20.94 -4.73 -9.99
CA ASN A 106 20.59 -4.80 -11.41
C ASN A 106 21.69 -4.16 -12.29
N GLY A 107 22.31 -3.07 -11.82
CA GLY A 107 23.35 -2.35 -12.55
C GLY A 107 24.64 -3.14 -12.72
N ILE A 108 25.09 -3.85 -11.67
CA ILE A 108 26.24 -4.76 -11.75
C ILE A 108 25.90 -6.09 -12.43
N ARG A 109 24.61 -6.34 -12.67
CA ARG A 109 24.07 -7.57 -13.24
C ARG A 109 24.43 -8.78 -12.39
N GLU A 110 24.11 -8.69 -11.11
CA GLU A 110 24.29 -9.79 -10.16
C GLU A 110 23.68 -11.09 -10.71
N ASP A 111 24.40 -12.20 -10.55
CA ASP A 111 23.90 -13.50 -10.97
C ASP A 111 22.84 -13.99 -9.99
N TYR A 112 21.65 -14.32 -10.50
CA TYR A 112 20.52 -14.66 -9.63
C TYR A 112 20.70 -16.02 -8.94
N ASP A 113 21.33 -16.98 -9.62
CA ASP A 113 21.49 -18.33 -9.07
C ASP A 113 22.55 -18.33 -7.97
N ASP A 114 23.66 -17.62 -8.17
CA ASP A 114 24.68 -17.40 -7.15
C ASP A 114 24.09 -16.65 -5.93
N PHE A 115 23.37 -15.55 -6.17
CA PHE A 115 22.71 -14.78 -5.11
C PHE A 115 21.71 -15.64 -4.31
N ALA A 116 20.89 -16.46 -4.98
CA ALA A 116 19.93 -17.34 -4.33
C ALA A 116 20.62 -18.42 -3.47
N GLN A 117 21.73 -18.98 -3.96
CA GLN A 117 22.55 -19.94 -3.21
C GLN A 117 23.13 -19.31 -1.94
N GLU A 118 23.73 -18.12 -2.08
CA GLU A 118 24.32 -17.39 -0.95
C GLU A 118 23.26 -17.00 0.09
N LEU A 119 22.08 -16.53 -0.33
CA LEU A 119 20.97 -16.26 0.59
C LEU A 119 20.52 -17.51 1.36
N GLY A 120 20.54 -18.68 0.73
CA GLY A 120 20.30 -19.95 1.41
C GLY A 120 21.31 -20.22 2.53
N GLN A 121 22.60 -20.05 2.23
CA GLN A 121 23.67 -20.22 3.22
C GLN A 121 23.57 -19.21 4.37
N ILE A 122 23.25 -17.94 4.06
CA ILE A 122 23.04 -16.89 5.05
C ILE A 122 21.88 -17.25 5.98
N LYS A 123 20.75 -17.71 5.41
CA LYS A 123 19.58 -18.15 6.18
C LYS A 123 19.96 -19.28 7.15
N ASP A 124 20.65 -20.31 6.66
CA ASP A 124 21.04 -21.45 7.49
C ASP A 124 22.00 -21.03 8.62
N TYR A 125 22.96 -20.16 8.32
CA TYR A 125 23.87 -19.60 9.32
C TYR A 125 23.13 -18.79 10.40
N LEU A 126 22.20 -17.92 10.02
CA LEU A 126 21.41 -17.12 10.97
C LEU A 126 20.49 -18.00 11.83
N ALA A 127 19.88 -19.02 11.24
CA ALA A 127 19.05 -19.99 11.97
C ALA A 127 19.87 -20.78 13.00
N SER A 128 21.14 -21.07 12.73
CA SER A 128 22.02 -21.76 13.69
C SER A 128 22.42 -20.92 14.92
N LYS A 129 22.13 -19.61 14.90
CA LYS A 129 22.44 -18.68 16.00
C LYS A 129 21.25 -18.37 16.93
N GLY A 130 20.04 -18.81 16.59
CA GLY A 130 18.84 -18.70 17.43
C GLY A 130 18.59 -19.98 18.21
#